data_AF-A0A0Q8XWJ6-F1
#
_entry.id   AF-A0A0Q8XWJ6-F1
#
_cell.length_a   1.000
_cell.length_b   1.000
_cell.length_c   1.000
_cell.angle_alpha   90.00
_cell.angle_beta   90.00
_cell.angle_gamma   90.00
#
_symmetry.space_group_name_H-M   'P 1'
#
loop_
_entity.id
_entity.type
_entity.pdbx_description
1 polymer ?
#
loop_
_entity_poly.entity_id
_entity_poly.type
_entity_poly.pdbx_seq_one_letter_code
_entity_poly.pdbx_strand_id
1 'polypeptide(L)'
;MSDEFSDVQAWASALLAQLRPAERRRVNRAVAVELRRSESQRIASQQNPDGTPYAPRAKKNLRGKAGAIRRRMFSKMRTARYLRVQATDTEAIVGYTGAIARLALVHQEGRTDRPAPGQKPVRYPRRKLLGFTQQERETVLDTLARHLAGHRL
;
A
#
# COMPACT_ATOMS: atom_id res chain seq x y z
N MET A 1 31.56 23.36 -31.79
CA MET A 1 30.21 22.89 -32.19
C MET A 1 30.05 21.37 -32.03
N SER A 2 31.08 20.54 -32.19
CA SER A 2 31.00 19.09 -31.96
C SER A 2 30.89 18.70 -30.48
N ASP A 3 31.52 19.44 -29.57
CA ASP A 3 31.53 19.13 -28.13
C ASP A 3 30.18 19.38 -27.43
N GLU A 4 29.42 20.38 -27.86
CA GLU A 4 28.16 20.78 -27.21
C GLU A 4 27.05 19.71 -27.33
N PHE A 5 27.04 18.96 -28.43
CA PHE A 5 26.11 17.82 -28.60
C PHE A 5 26.58 16.56 -27.86
N SER A 6 27.88 16.44 -27.58
CA SER A 6 28.45 15.28 -26.87
C SER A 6 27.95 15.22 -25.42
N ASP A 7 27.92 16.36 -24.73
CA ASP A 7 27.45 16.46 -23.34
C ASP A 7 25.96 16.09 -23.22
N VAL A 8 25.13 16.58 -24.15
CA VAL A 8 23.71 16.24 -24.21
C VAL A 8 23.51 14.76 -24.49
N GLN A 9 24.30 14.18 -25.40
CA GLN A 9 24.22 12.75 -25.72
C GLN A 9 24.63 11.88 -24.53
N ALA A 10 25.69 12.25 -23.81
CA ALA A 10 26.14 11.54 -22.62
C ALA A 10 25.08 11.59 -21.49
N TRP A 11 24.53 12.78 -21.25
CA TRP A 11 23.44 12.97 -20.27
C TRP A 11 22.19 12.15 -20.62
N ALA A 12 21.72 12.23 -21.87
CA ALA A 12 20.56 11.47 -22.32
C ALA A 12 20.80 9.95 -22.26
N SER A 13 22.00 9.49 -22.61
CA SER A 13 22.38 8.07 -22.53
C SER A 13 22.34 7.55 -21.09
N ALA A 14 22.82 8.34 -20.12
CA ALA A 14 22.74 7.99 -18.71
C ALA A 14 21.29 7.87 -18.23
N LEU A 15 20.40 8.79 -18.63
CA LEU A 15 18.98 8.75 -18.30
C LEU A 15 18.29 7.51 -18.90
N LEU A 16 18.54 7.22 -20.18
CA LEU A 16 18.01 6.03 -20.85
C LEU A 16 18.48 4.74 -20.17
N ALA A 17 19.71 4.70 -19.64
CA ALA A 17 20.20 3.57 -18.88
C ALA A 17 19.38 3.31 -17.60
N GLN A 18 18.89 4.35 -16.94
CA GLN A 18 18.00 4.24 -15.76
C GLN A 18 16.57 3.83 -16.12
N LEU A 19 16.17 3.99 -17.38
CA LEU A 19 14.85 3.61 -17.89
C LEU A 19 14.79 2.20 -18.48
N ARG A 20 15.90 1.44 -18.48
CA ARG A 20 15.92 0.05 -18.94
C ARG A 20 14.95 -0.82 -18.11
N PRO A 21 14.36 -1.88 -18.67
CA PRO A 21 13.37 -2.71 -17.96
C PRO A 21 13.83 -3.23 -16.59
N ALA A 22 15.10 -3.62 -16.46
CA ALA A 22 15.67 -4.08 -15.20
C ALA A 22 15.69 -2.98 -14.13
N GLU A 23 16.07 -1.75 -14.51
CA GLU A 23 16.10 -0.59 -13.61
C GLU A 23 14.69 -0.12 -13.25
N ARG A 24 13.75 -0.11 -14.20
CA ARG A 24 12.32 0.14 -13.92
C ARG A 24 11.76 -0.84 -12.91
N ARG A 25 12.03 -2.14 -13.11
CA ARG A 25 11.60 -3.18 -12.17
C ARG A 25 12.22 -2.98 -10.78
N ARG A 26 13.47 -2.53 -10.71
CA ARG A 26 14.17 -2.24 -9.46
C ARG A 26 13.50 -1.09 -8.71
N VAL A 27 13.25 0.05 -9.36
CA VAL A 27 12.58 1.19 -8.73
C VAL A 27 11.13 0.89 -8.37
N ASN A 28 10.38 0.20 -9.23
CA ASN A 28 9.02 -0.24 -8.93
C ASN A 28 8.96 -1.14 -7.70
N ARG A 29 9.93 -2.05 -7.53
CA ARG A 29 10.03 -2.89 -6.34
C ARG A 29 10.34 -2.07 -5.09
N ALA A 30 11.26 -1.10 -5.17
CA ALA A 30 11.58 -0.22 -4.05
C ALA A 30 10.34 0.58 -3.61
N VAL A 31 9.65 1.21 -4.56
CA VAL A 31 8.39 1.93 -4.33
C VAL A 31 7.35 1.05 -3.66
N ALA A 32 7.08 -0.14 -4.20
CA ALA A 32 6.07 -1.04 -3.64
C ALA A 32 6.41 -1.52 -2.21
N VAL A 33 7.70 -1.75 -1.92
CA VAL A 33 8.15 -2.13 -0.57
C VAL A 33 7.90 -1.00 0.43
N GLU A 34 8.23 0.25 0.06
CA GLU A 34 8.03 1.40 0.93
C GLU A 34 6.55 1.72 1.12
N LEU A 35 5.76 1.68 0.04
CA LEU A 35 4.30 1.80 0.13
C LEU A 35 3.70 0.74 1.07
N ARG A 36 4.10 -0.53 0.94
CA ARG A 36 3.64 -1.58 1.86
C ARG A 36 4.00 -1.26 3.32
N ARG A 37 5.20 -0.73 3.57
CA ARG A 37 5.63 -0.38 4.92
C ARG A 37 4.75 0.71 5.51
N SER A 38 4.57 1.81 4.78
CA SER A 38 3.70 2.93 5.16
C SER A 38 2.25 2.46 5.40
N GLU A 39 1.67 1.72 4.46
CA GLU A 39 0.33 1.15 4.56
C GLU A 39 0.18 0.24 5.80
N SER A 40 1.18 -0.62 6.07
CA SER A 40 1.18 -1.48 7.25
C SER A 40 1.18 -0.69 8.56
N GLN A 41 1.97 0.38 8.63
CA GLN A 41 2.06 1.27 9.80
C GLN A 41 0.76 2.06 9.98
N ARG A 42 0.18 2.60 8.92
CA ARG A 42 -1.10 3.32 8.94
C ARG A 42 -2.24 2.43 9.40
N ILE A 43 -2.33 1.20 8.89
CA ILE A 43 -3.31 0.20 9.34
C ILE A 43 -3.09 -0.16 10.82
N ALA A 44 -1.84 -0.27 11.27
CA ALA A 44 -1.53 -0.51 12.69
C ALA A 44 -2.06 0.61 13.58
N SER A 45 -1.94 1.86 13.12
CA SER A 45 -2.44 3.07 13.76
C SER A 45 -3.96 3.26 13.65
N GLN A 46 -4.64 2.37 12.90
CA GLN A 46 -6.10 2.40 12.68
C GLN A 46 -6.60 3.70 12.02
N GLN A 47 -5.89 4.18 10.99
CA GLN A 47 -6.24 5.41 10.28
C GLN A 47 -6.52 5.17 8.79
N ASN A 48 -7.40 5.99 8.23
CA ASN A 48 -7.63 6.12 6.79
C ASN A 48 -6.50 6.94 6.13
N PRO A 49 -6.39 6.93 4.78
CA PRO A 49 -5.39 7.74 4.06
C PRO A 49 -5.49 9.25 4.26
N ASP A 50 -6.66 9.75 4.68
CA ASP A 50 -6.88 11.16 5.02
C ASP A 50 -6.53 11.49 6.48
N GLY A 51 -5.97 10.53 7.22
CA GLY A 51 -5.61 10.68 8.63
C GLY A 51 -6.75 10.45 9.62
N THR A 52 -8.01 10.34 9.15
CA THR A 52 -9.14 10.09 10.05
C THR A 52 -9.08 8.69 10.67
N PRO A 53 -9.51 8.50 11.93
CA PRO A 53 -9.52 7.18 12.54
C PRO A 53 -10.54 6.26 11.87
N TYR A 54 -10.26 4.96 11.85
CA TYR A 54 -11.24 3.96 11.44
C TYR A 54 -12.46 3.99 12.35
N ALA A 55 -13.63 3.81 11.74
CA ALA A 55 -14.87 3.63 12.47
C ALA A 55 -14.71 2.48 13.50
N PRO A 56 -15.13 2.68 14.77
CA PRO A 56 -14.99 1.67 15.81
C PRO A 56 -15.60 0.32 15.44
N ARG A 57 -15.08 -0.76 16.02
CA ARG A 57 -15.67 -2.08 15.86
C ARG A 57 -17.00 -2.14 16.62
N ALA A 58 -18.03 -2.70 16.00
CA ALA A 58 -19.29 -2.97 16.71
C ALA A 58 -19.00 -3.81 17.97
N LYS A 59 -19.54 -3.36 19.10
CA LYS A 59 -19.41 -4.08 20.37
C LYS A 59 -20.15 -5.41 20.24
N LYS A 60 -19.44 -6.52 20.41
CA LYS A 60 -20.12 -7.80 20.66
C LYS A 60 -20.50 -7.80 22.13
N ASN A 61 -21.76 -8.06 22.45
CA ASN A 61 -22.21 -8.34 23.81
C ASN A 61 -21.63 -9.71 24.22
N LEU A 62 -20.35 -9.72 24.56
CA LEU A 62 -19.66 -10.87 25.12
C LEU A 62 -20.10 -10.95 26.59
N ARG A 63 -21.30 -11.52 26.83
CA ARG A 63 -21.76 -11.85 28.19
C ARG A 63 -20.62 -12.59 28.91
N GLY A 64 -20.05 -11.96 29.94
CA GLY A 64 -19.19 -12.63 30.92
C GLY A 64 -17.68 -12.62 30.72
N LYS A 65 -17.09 -11.94 29.72
CA LYS A 65 -15.62 -11.77 29.67
C LYS A 65 -15.22 -10.32 29.89
N ALA A 66 -14.85 -10.01 31.13
CA ALA A 66 -14.16 -8.77 31.49
C ALA A 66 -12.82 -8.71 30.72
N GLY A 67 -12.76 -7.82 29.74
CA GLY A 67 -11.60 -7.67 28.85
C GLY A 67 -12.06 -7.27 27.46
N ALA A 68 -11.94 -5.98 27.15
CA ALA A 68 -12.15 -5.45 25.80
C ALA A 68 -11.41 -6.32 24.76
N ILE A 69 -11.90 -6.32 23.52
CA ILE A 69 -11.17 -6.92 22.39
C ILE A 69 -9.78 -6.26 22.31
N ARG A 70 -8.77 -6.88 22.92
CA ARG A 70 -7.41 -6.30 23.06
C ARG A 70 -6.68 -6.18 21.72
N ARG A 71 -7.15 -6.88 20.68
CA ARG A 71 -6.54 -6.89 19.35
C ARG A 71 -7.12 -5.79 18.47
N ARG A 72 -6.26 -4.89 17.99
CA ARG A 72 -6.59 -3.90 16.95
C ARG A 72 -7.09 -4.59 15.69
N MET A 73 -8.00 -3.95 14.94
CA MET A 73 -8.53 -4.51 13.69
C MET A 73 -7.40 -4.68 12.67
N PHE A 74 -7.55 -5.65 11.76
CA PHE A 74 -6.62 -5.86 10.65
C PHE A 74 -5.16 -6.18 11.04
N SER A 75 -4.90 -6.51 12.31
CA SER A 75 -3.56 -6.81 12.83
C SER A 75 -2.82 -7.90 12.04
N LYS A 76 -3.54 -8.90 11.50
CA LYS A 76 -2.97 -9.91 10.60
C LYS A 76 -2.80 -9.37 9.19
N MET A 77 -3.83 -8.73 8.63
CA MET A 77 -3.86 -8.26 7.25
C MET A 77 -2.68 -7.32 6.93
N ARG A 78 -2.29 -6.44 7.86
CA ARG A 78 -1.15 -5.54 7.67
C ARG A 78 0.23 -6.21 7.53
N THR A 79 0.36 -7.50 7.87
CA THR A 79 1.66 -8.19 7.85
C THR A 79 2.06 -8.59 6.42
N ALA A 80 3.35 -8.78 6.18
CA ALA A 80 3.89 -9.18 4.87
C ALA A 80 3.36 -10.53 4.36
N ARG A 81 2.77 -11.37 5.23
CA ARG A 81 2.09 -12.61 4.86
C ARG A 81 0.79 -12.35 4.08
N TYR A 82 0.16 -11.20 4.29
CA TYR A 82 -1.16 -10.90 3.74
C TYR A 82 -1.16 -9.65 2.84
N LEU A 83 -0.47 -8.58 3.23
CA LEU A 83 -0.23 -7.41 2.38
C LEU A 83 1.00 -7.68 1.51
N ARG A 84 0.76 -8.01 0.24
CA ARG A 84 1.76 -8.48 -0.71
C ARG A 84 2.25 -7.35 -1.60
N VAL A 85 3.47 -7.54 -2.08
CA VAL A 85 4.14 -6.67 -3.05
C VAL A 85 4.43 -7.49 -4.29
N GLN A 86 4.12 -6.93 -5.46
CA GLN A 86 4.56 -7.41 -6.76
C GLN A 86 5.10 -6.23 -7.56
N ALA A 87 6.10 -6.47 -8.39
CA ALA A 87 6.67 -5.44 -9.24
C ALA A 87 7.18 -6.03 -10.55
N THR A 88 6.80 -5.39 -11.65
CA THR A 88 7.31 -5.61 -13.01
C THR A 88 8.05 -4.37 -13.45
N ASP A 89 8.53 -4.34 -14.69
CA ASP A 89 9.11 -3.15 -15.31
C ASP A 89 8.07 -2.06 -15.65
N THR A 90 6.78 -2.37 -15.51
CA THR A 90 5.66 -1.45 -15.80
C THR A 90 4.76 -1.18 -14.60
N GLU A 91 4.75 -2.07 -13.59
CA GLU A 91 3.81 -2.02 -12.48
C GLU A 91 4.49 -2.17 -11.13
N ALA A 92 3.96 -1.45 -10.14
CA ALA A 92 4.28 -1.58 -8.72
C ALA A 92 2.96 -1.81 -7.96
N ILE A 93 2.77 -3.02 -7.44
CA ILE A 93 1.50 -3.45 -6.83
C ILE A 93 1.70 -3.70 -5.35
N VAL A 94 0.85 -3.09 -4.54
CA VAL A 94 0.68 -3.38 -3.12
C VAL A 94 -0.77 -3.73 -2.87
N GLY A 95 -1.03 -4.92 -2.32
CA GLY A 95 -2.41 -5.33 -2.11
C GLY A 95 -2.60 -6.69 -1.48
N TYR A 96 -3.84 -7.14 -1.54
CA TYR A 96 -4.28 -8.41 -0.98
C TYR A 96 -4.70 -9.35 -2.11
N THR A 97 -4.66 -10.65 -1.86
CA THR A 97 -5.11 -11.68 -2.80
C THR A 97 -6.14 -12.62 -2.16
N GLY A 98 -6.89 -13.34 -3.00
CA GLY A 98 -7.84 -14.38 -2.58
C GLY A 98 -8.89 -13.90 -1.56
N ALA A 99 -9.14 -14.72 -0.54
CA ALA A 99 -10.13 -14.40 0.50
C ALA A 99 -9.81 -13.10 1.27
N ILE A 100 -8.54 -12.75 1.42
CA ILE A 100 -8.15 -11.52 2.11
C ILE A 100 -8.46 -10.29 1.27
N ALA A 101 -8.31 -10.36 -0.05
CA ALA A 101 -8.73 -9.29 -0.96
C ALA A 101 -10.23 -9.02 -0.85
N ARG A 102 -11.05 -10.09 -0.81
CA ARG A 102 -12.49 -9.98 -0.61
C ARG A 102 -12.85 -9.24 0.68
N LEU A 103 -12.22 -9.62 1.79
CA LEU A 103 -12.44 -8.96 3.09
C LEU A 103 -11.96 -7.50 3.07
N ALA A 104 -10.79 -7.25 2.48
CA ALA A 104 -10.27 -5.89 2.33
C ALA A 104 -11.24 -5.02 1.54
N LEU A 105 -11.79 -5.54 0.44
CA LEU A 105 -12.75 -4.85 -0.43
C LEU A 105 -14.06 -4.51 0.29
N VAL A 106 -14.57 -5.42 1.12
CA VAL A 106 -15.74 -5.16 1.98
C VAL A 106 -15.52 -3.93 2.85
N HIS A 107 -14.35 -3.84 3.49
CA HIS A 107 -14.02 -2.70 4.33
C HIS A 107 -13.65 -1.45 3.53
N GLN A 108 -12.94 -1.59 2.41
CA GLN A 108 -12.51 -0.51 1.54
C GLN A 108 -13.70 0.31 1.03
N GLU A 109 -14.75 -0.38 0.59
CA GLU A 109 -15.91 0.24 -0.03
C GLU A 109 -17.13 0.33 0.90
N GLY A 110 -17.09 -0.34 2.06
CA GLY A 110 -18.20 -0.40 3.01
C GLY A 110 -19.35 -1.27 2.48
N ARG A 111 -19.01 -2.44 1.94
CA ARG A 111 -19.97 -3.40 1.38
C ARG A 111 -20.75 -4.12 2.48
N THR A 112 -21.82 -4.80 2.07
CA THR A 112 -22.56 -5.74 2.90
C THR A 112 -21.89 -7.11 2.85
N ASP A 113 -21.67 -7.73 4.01
CA ASP A 113 -21.13 -9.09 4.10
C ASP A 113 -21.64 -9.80 5.38
N ARG A 114 -21.54 -11.13 5.43
CA ARG A 114 -21.93 -11.94 6.59
C ARG A 114 -20.75 -12.09 7.56
N PRO A 115 -20.86 -11.66 8.84
CA PRO A 115 -19.75 -11.76 9.80
C PRO A 115 -19.31 -13.19 10.12
N ALA A 116 -20.21 -14.16 9.97
CA ALA A 116 -19.96 -15.60 10.15
C ALA A 116 -21.05 -16.39 9.39
N PRO A 117 -20.83 -17.69 9.11
CA PRO A 117 -21.87 -18.56 8.56
C PRO A 117 -23.16 -18.48 9.40
N GLY A 118 -24.32 -18.40 8.73
CA GLY A 118 -25.63 -18.31 9.38
C GLY A 118 -26.00 -16.95 9.99
N GLN A 119 -25.10 -15.96 10.00
CA GLN A 119 -25.41 -14.61 10.50
C GLN A 119 -26.08 -13.75 9.42
N LYS A 120 -26.95 -12.84 9.86
CA LYS A 120 -27.56 -11.84 8.96
C LYS A 120 -26.47 -10.98 8.30
N PRO A 121 -26.58 -10.66 7.00
CA PRO A 121 -25.67 -9.71 6.36
C PRO A 121 -25.72 -8.35 7.06
N VAL A 122 -24.56 -7.71 7.21
CA VAL A 122 -24.46 -6.36 7.77
C VAL A 122 -23.65 -5.48 6.84
N ARG A 123 -24.02 -4.20 6.76
CA ARG A 123 -23.23 -3.21 6.03
C ARG A 123 -22.06 -2.75 6.89
N TYR A 124 -20.84 -2.89 6.36
CA TYR A 124 -19.64 -2.48 7.08
C TYR A 124 -19.37 -0.99 6.89
N PRO A 125 -18.96 -0.27 7.95
CA PRO A 125 -18.38 1.05 7.79
C PRO A 125 -17.11 1.01 6.93
N ARG A 126 -16.93 2.03 6.09
CA ARG A 126 -15.72 2.21 5.28
C ARG A 126 -14.50 2.36 6.18
N ARG A 127 -13.47 1.58 5.89
CA ARG A 127 -12.13 1.63 6.48
C ARG A 127 -11.16 1.40 5.33
N LYS A 128 -10.57 2.48 4.83
CA LYS A 128 -9.68 2.44 3.67
C LYS A 128 -8.35 1.83 4.10
N LEU A 129 -8.18 0.55 3.76
CA LEU A 129 -6.97 -0.22 4.06
C LEU A 129 -5.86 0.06 3.05
N LEU A 130 -6.24 0.39 1.82
CA LEU A 130 -5.31 0.77 0.75
C LEU A 130 -5.69 2.17 0.26
N GLY A 131 -4.69 2.98 -0.01
CA GLY A 131 -4.87 4.28 -0.65
C GLY A 131 -3.78 5.25 -0.24
N PHE A 132 -3.41 6.08 -1.21
CA PHE A 132 -2.35 7.06 -1.06
C PHE A 132 -2.72 8.20 -0.11
N THR A 133 -1.89 8.39 0.90
CA THR A 133 -1.68 9.65 1.61
C THR A 133 -0.89 10.62 0.73
N GLN A 134 -0.85 11.91 1.11
CA GLN A 134 0.01 12.88 0.45
C GLN A 134 1.50 12.49 0.56
N GLN A 135 1.92 12.09 1.75
CA GLN A 135 3.29 11.65 2.00
C GLN A 135 3.71 10.47 1.12
N GLU A 136 2.84 9.48 0.92
CA GLU A 136 3.16 8.33 0.05
C GLU A 136 3.31 8.73 -1.41
N ARG A 137 2.54 9.72 -1.90
CA ARG A 137 2.70 10.25 -3.26
C ARG A 137 4.05 10.93 -3.42
N GLU A 138 4.44 11.74 -2.45
CA GLU A 138 5.74 12.41 -2.44
C GLU A 138 6.89 11.41 -2.38
N THR A 139 6.80 10.40 -1.50
CA THR A 139 7.81 9.33 -1.41
C THR A 139 7.95 8.56 -2.71
N VAL A 140 6.86 8.28 -3.43
CA VAL A 140 6.91 7.64 -4.76
C VAL A 140 7.67 8.51 -5.76
N LEU A 141 7.30 9.80 -5.85
CA LEU A 141 7.91 10.74 -6.79
C LEU A 141 9.40 10.95 -6.47
N ASP A 142 9.75 11.12 -5.19
CA ASP A 142 11.14 11.26 -4.75
C ASP A 142 11.97 10.01 -5.09
N THR A 143 11.43 8.82 -4.83
CA THR A 143 12.11 7.55 -5.13
C THR A 143 12.39 7.42 -6.64
N LEU A 144 11.43 7.80 -7.48
CA LEU A 144 11.59 7.81 -8.94
C LEU A 144 12.62 8.86 -9.38
N ALA A 145 12.56 10.07 -8.84
CA ALA A 145 13.49 11.15 -9.16
C ALA A 145 14.93 10.79 -8.79
N ARG A 146 15.15 10.24 -7.58
CA ARG A 146 16.46 9.75 -7.14
C ARG A 146 17.00 8.64 -8.04
N HIS A 147 16.14 7.70 -8.45
CA HIS A 147 16.53 6.63 -9.37
C HIS A 147 16.98 7.19 -10.73
N LEU A 148 16.21 8.13 -11.30
CA LEU A 148 16.56 8.77 -12.58
C LEU A 148 17.83 9.62 -12.49
N ALA A 149 18.11 10.22 -11.33
CA ALA A 149 19.37 10.90 -11.05
C ALA A 149 20.56 9.94 -10.85
N GLY A 150 20.36 8.62 -10.97
CA GLY A 150 21.40 7.61 -10.80
C GLY A 150 21.76 7.32 -9.35
N HIS A 151 20.96 7.79 -8.38
CA HIS A 151 21.19 7.49 -6.98
C HIS A 151 20.83 6.03 -6.67
N ARG A 152 21.53 5.45 -5.69
CA ARG A 152 21.24 4.09 -5.23
C ARG A 152 19.94 4.09 -4.41
N LEU A 153 19.03 3.19 -4.79
CA LEU A 153 17.78 2.88 -4.09
C LEU A 153 17.99 2.16 -2.77
#